data_AF-A0A5R2NB23-F1
#
_entry.id   AF-A0A5R2NB23-F1
#
_cell.length_a   1.000
_cell.length_b   1.000
_cell.length_c   1.000
_cell.angle_alpha   90.00
_cell.angle_beta   90.00
_cell.angle_gamma   90.00
#
_symmetry.space_group_name_H-M   'P 1'
#
loop_
_entity.id
_entity.type
_entity.pdbx_description
1 polymer ?
#
loop_
_entity_poly.entity_id
_entity_poly.type
_entity_poly.pdbx_seq_one_letter_code
_entity_poly.pdbx_strand_id
1 'polypeptide(L)'
;FVAILLRNTKFDVAAPVDPSAYMDGPIRYGAIATMFWGVVGMLVGVVIALQLAYPDLNIQPWFNFGRLRPLHTSGVVFAFGGNALLCTSLYVVQRTCRARLFGGDLAWFVFWGYQLFIVMAATGYLLGITESREYAEPEWYVDIWLTIVWVAYLILFLGTIL
;
A
#
# COMPACT_ATOMS: atom_id res chain seq x y z
N PHE A 1 -15.68 3.92 6.74
CA PHE A 1 -15.04 3.13 5.66
C PHE A 1 -15.97 2.01 5.17
N VAL A 2 -16.37 1.07 6.03
CA VAL A 2 -17.32 -0.03 5.71
C VAL A 2 -18.69 0.48 5.23
N ALA A 3 -19.24 1.53 5.84
CA ALA A 3 -20.57 2.05 5.48
C ALA A 3 -20.66 2.70 4.08
N ILE A 4 -19.56 3.24 3.54
CA ILE A 4 -19.54 3.84 2.20
C ILE A 4 -19.37 2.74 1.14
N LEU A 5 -18.60 1.69 1.44
CA LEU A 5 -18.46 0.50 0.60
C LEU A 5 -19.76 -0.30 0.51
N LEU A 6 -20.49 -0.47 1.63
CA LEU A 6 -21.78 -1.18 1.67
C LEU A 6 -22.94 -0.43 1.02
N ARG A 7 -22.88 0.90 0.91
CA ARG A 7 -23.98 1.67 0.30
C ARG A 7 -24.12 1.43 -1.21
N ASN A 8 -23.06 0.90 -1.85
CA ASN A 8 -23.03 0.62 -3.29
C ASN A 8 -22.94 -0.89 -3.62
N THR A 9 -23.05 -1.79 -2.63
CA THR A 9 -23.13 -3.22 -2.92
C THR A 9 -24.51 -3.56 -3.46
N LYS A 10 -24.60 -3.64 -4.79
CA LYS A 10 -25.70 -4.33 -5.45
C LYS A 10 -25.38 -5.82 -5.45
N PHE A 11 -26.27 -6.64 -4.89
CA PHE A 11 -26.18 -8.11 -4.93
C PHE A 11 -26.69 -8.67 -6.26
N ASP A 12 -26.55 -7.90 -7.33
CA ASP A 12 -26.88 -8.34 -8.68
C ASP A 12 -25.76 -9.25 -9.19
N VAL A 13 -26.11 -10.16 -10.11
CA VAL A 13 -25.11 -10.99 -10.80
C VAL A 13 -24.08 -10.07 -11.45
N ALA A 14 -22.80 -10.25 -11.10
CA ALA A 14 -21.73 -9.42 -11.63
C ALA A 14 -21.77 -9.44 -13.16
N ALA A 15 -21.80 -8.26 -13.77
CA ALA A 15 -21.79 -8.15 -15.22
C ALA A 15 -20.55 -8.88 -15.78
N PRO A 16 -20.67 -9.60 -16.91
CA PRO A 16 -19.54 -10.29 -17.51
C PRO A 16 -18.40 -9.29 -17.77
N VAL A 17 -17.17 -9.71 -17.45
CA VAL A 17 -15.98 -8.87 -17.62
C VAL A 17 -15.80 -8.60 -19.11
N ASP A 18 -15.92 -7.33 -19.51
CA ASP A 18 -15.59 -6.89 -20.87
C ASP A 18 -14.07 -6.90 -21.07
N PRO A 19 -13.52 -7.81 -21.91
CA PRO A 19 -12.08 -7.89 -22.14
C PRO A 19 -11.53 -6.69 -22.91
N SER A 20 -12.39 -5.95 -23.63
CA SER A 20 -12.02 -4.76 -24.40
C SER A 20 -11.90 -3.50 -23.52
N ALA A 21 -12.48 -3.53 -22.32
CA ALA A 21 -12.40 -2.44 -21.35
C ALA A 21 -11.15 -2.55 -20.46
N TYR A 22 -10.61 -1.41 -20.01
CA TYR A 22 -9.53 -1.37 -19.03
C TYR A 22 -9.97 -1.84 -17.64
N MET A 23 -9.03 -2.38 -16.87
CA MET A 23 -9.23 -2.83 -15.50
C MET A 23 -8.95 -1.68 -14.51
N ASP A 24 -9.80 -0.66 -14.48
CA ASP A 24 -9.61 0.51 -13.60
C ASP A 24 -9.98 0.27 -12.12
N GLY A 25 -10.55 -0.90 -11.78
CA GLY A 25 -10.97 -1.25 -10.41
C GLY A 25 -9.83 -1.14 -9.39
N PRO A 26 -8.74 -1.93 -9.50
CA PRO A 26 -7.60 -1.86 -8.60
C PRO A 26 -6.97 -0.46 -8.53
N ILE A 27 -6.94 0.27 -9.65
CA ILE A 27 -6.41 1.64 -9.72
C ILE A 27 -7.25 2.60 -8.87
N ARG A 28 -8.58 2.55 -8.96
CA ARG A 28 -9.46 3.42 -8.16
C ARG A 28 -9.30 3.16 -6.66
N TYR A 29 -9.21 1.90 -6.25
CA TYR A 29 -8.95 1.53 -4.86
C TYR A 29 -7.54 1.94 -4.41
N GLY A 30 -6.55 1.75 -5.29
CA GLY A 30 -5.18 2.22 -5.13
C GLY A 30 -5.10 3.72 -4.89
N ALA A 31 -5.77 4.54 -5.71
CA ALA A 31 -5.77 5.99 -5.55
C ALA A 31 -6.36 6.44 -4.20
N ILE A 32 -7.43 5.79 -3.74
CA ILE A 32 -8.01 6.05 -2.41
C ILE A 32 -7.03 5.64 -1.31
N ALA A 33 -6.41 4.46 -1.44
CA ALA A 33 -5.41 3.97 -0.49
C ALA A 33 -4.17 4.88 -0.44
N THR A 34 -3.70 5.39 -1.58
CA THR A 34 -2.62 6.38 -1.66
C THR A 34 -2.95 7.59 -0.82
N MET A 35 -4.12 8.21 -1.01
CA MET A 35 -4.49 9.39 -0.24
C MET A 35 -4.64 9.09 1.26
N PHE A 36 -5.23 7.94 1.59
CA PHE A 36 -5.36 7.49 2.97
C PHE A 36 -3.99 7.35 3.65
N TRP A 37 -3.07 6.59 3.04
CA TRP A 37 -1.72 6.41 3.58
C TRP A 37 -0.89 7.68 3.57
N GLY A 38 -1.11 8.58 2.61
CA GLY A 38 -0.48 9.91 2.59
C GLY A 38 -0.87 10.73 3.82
N VAL A 39 -2.16 10.76 4.17
CA VAL A 39 -2.63 11.44 5.38
C VAL A 39 -2.07 10.77 6.63
N VAL A 40 -2.12 9.44 6.72
CA VAL A 40 -1.61 8.70 7.89
C VAL A 40 -0.10 8.91 8.07
N GLY A 41 0.69 8.73 7.01
CA GLY A 41 2.15 8.87 7.06
C GLY A 41 2.58 10.28 7.46
N MET A 42 1.97 11.31 6.86
CA MET A 42 2.25 12.71 7.21
C MET A 42 1.78 13.06 8.63
N LEU A 43 0.65 12.53 9.08
CA LEU A 43 0.17 12.72 10.46
C LEU A 43 1.15 12.15 11.49
N VAL A 44 1.66 10.92 11.26
CA VAL A 44 2.71 10.35 12.13
C VAL A 44 3.97 11.22 12.09
N GLY A 45 4.29 11.80 10.92
CA GLY A 45 5.37 12.79 10.78
C GLY A 45 5.20 14.01 11.69
N VAL A 46 3.99 14.58 11.76
CA VAL A 46 3.66 15.67 12.68
C VAL A 46 3.79 15.21 14.14
N VAL A 47 3.32 14.01 14.47
CA VAL A 47 3.41 13.45 15.84
C VAL A 47 4.87 13.32 16.27
N ILE A 48 5.75 12.73 15.45
CA ILE A 48 7.16 12.55 15.82
C ILE A 48 7.91 13.90 15.86
N ALA A 49 7.51 14.88 15.04
CA ALA A 49 8.04 16.24 15.13
C ALA A 49 7.66 16.90 16.47
N LEU A 50 6.40 16.71 16.92
CA LEU A 50 5.95 17.18 18.23
C LEU A 50 6.67 16.46 19.38
N GLN A 51 7.00 15.18 19.24
CA GLN A 51 7.78 14.43 20.24
C GLN A 51 9.21 14.94 20.39
N LEU A 52 9.81 15.50 19.32
CA LEU A 52 11.10 16.18 19.40
C LEU A 52 10.99 17.55 20.08
N ALA A 53 9.90 18.28 19.85
CA ALA A 53 9.67 19.59 20.46
C ALA A 53 9.24 19.50 21.94
N TYR A 54 8.40 18.50 22.27
CA TYR A 54 7.82 18.26 23.58
C TYR A 54 8.02 16.78 23.96
N PRO A 55 9.12 16.44 24.65
CA PRO A 55 9.47 15.06 24.98
C PRO A 55 8.39 14.30 25.77
N ASP A 56 7.55 14.99 26.54
CA ASP A 56 6.44 14.42 27.31
C ASP A 56 5.38 13.71 26.44
N LEU A 57 5.36 13.98 25.13
CA LEU A 57 4.49 13.31 24.17
C LEU A 57 4.98 11.90 23.76
N ASN A 58 6.10 11.42 24.32
CA ASN A 58 6.59 10.07 24.11
C ASN A 58 5.86 9.07 25.02
N ILE A 59 4.82 8.41 24.51
CA ILE A 59 4.01 7.47 25.29
C ILE A 59 4.57 6.05 25.10
N GLN A 60 5.15 5.51 26.17
CA GLN A 60 5.74 4.17 26.18
C GLN A 60 4.69 3.06 26.34
N PRO A 61 4.93 1.84 25.83
CA PRO A 61 6.10 1.45 25.02
C PRO A 61 5.90 1.68 23.51
N TRP A 62 4.68 1.88 23.01
CA TRP A 62 4.39 1.78 21.57
C TRP A 62 4.56 3.10 20.81
N PHE A 63 4.18 4.23 21.39
CA PHE A 63 4.13 5.53 20.74
C PHE A 63 5.32 6.40 21.13
N ASN A 64 6.52 5.80 21.20
CA ASN A 64 7.75 6.57 21.40
C ASN A 64 8.40 6.90 20.05
N PHE A 65 9.22 7.96 20.04
CA PHE A 65 9.88 8.45 18.85
C PHE A 65 10.68 7.36 18.11
N GLY A 66 11.37 6.48 18.83
CA GLY A 66 12.18 5.41 18.25
C GLY A 66 11.37 4.40 17.42
N ARG A 67 10.12 4.13 17.82
CA ARG A 67 9.22 3.22 17.09
C ARG A 67 8.36 3.93 16.04
N LEU A 68 7.97 5.17 16.31
CA LEU A 68 7.16 5.95 15.38
C LEU A 68 7.96 6.51 14.20
N ARG A 69 9.28 6.70 14.34
CA ARG A 69 10.15 7.13 13.24
C ARG A 69 10.14 6.15 12.05
N PRO A 70 10.46 4.85 12.20
CA PRO A 70 10.40 3.91 11.08
C PRO A 70 8.96 3.74 10.56
N LEU A 71 7.95 3.85 11.43
CA LEU A 71 6.55 3.87 11.00
C LEU A 71 6.24 5.06 10.07
N HIS A 72 6.72 6.26 10.40
CA HIS A 72 6.57 7.44 9.54
C HIS A 72 7.29 7.25 8.21
N THR A 73 8.59 6.90 8.24
CA THR A 73 9.42 6.76 7.04
C THR A 73 8.81 5.75 6.07
N SER A 74 8.52 4.53 6.54
CA SER A 74 7.92 3.49 5.71
C SER A 74 6.48 3.80 5.31
N GLY A 75 5.72 4.48 6.17
CA GLY A 75 4.37 4.96 5.85
C GLY A 75 4.36 5.97 4.70
N VAL A 76 5.31 6.91 4.65
CA VAL A 76 5.40 7.88 3.56
C VAL A 76 6.02 7.28 2.30
N VAL A 77 7.08 6.48 2.43
CA VAL A 77 7.80 5.93 1.27
C VAL A 77 7.02 4.79 0.65
N PHE A 78 6.75 3.72 1.41
CA PHE A 78 6.17 2.51 0.86
C PHE A 78 4.63 2.58 0.86
N ALA A 79 3.99 3.00 1.95
CA ALA A 79 2.53 3.02 1.96
C ALA A 79 1.95 4.11 1.05
N PHE A 80 2.39 5.37 1.18
CA PHE A 80 1.95 6.44 0.28
C PHE A 80 2.61 6.35 -1.10
N GLY A 81 3.95 6.46 -1.16
CA GLY A 81 4.69 6.48 -2.42
C GLY A 81 4.54 5.17 -3.22
N GLY A 82 4.60 4.02 -2.56
CA GLY A 82 4.43 2.73 -3.21
C GLY A 82 3.03 2.50 -3.79
N ASN A 83 1.96 2.87 -3.07
CA ASN A 83 0.61 2.82 -3.65
C ASN A 83 0.48 3.80 -4.83
N ALA A 84 1.05 5.01 -4.73
CA ALA A 84 1.05 5.96 -5.82
C ALA A 84 1.71 5.38 -7.08
N LEU A 85 2.88 4.75 -6.92
CA LEU A 85 3.61 4.10 -8.03
C LEU A 85 2.83 2.94 -8.64
N LEU A 86 2.31 2.01 -7.83
CA LEU A 86 1.49 0.90 -8.32
C LEU A 86 0.24 1.39 -9.07
N CYS A 87 -0.46 2.37 -8.52
CA CYS A 87 -1.68 2.93 -9.12
C CYS A 87 -1.37 3.61 -10.46
N THR A 88 -0.34 4.46 -10.49
CA THR A 88 0.05 5.21 -11.69
C THR A 88 0.60 4.31 -12.77
N SER A 89 1.48 3.36 -12.43
CA SER A 89 2.07 2.44 -13.41
C SER A 89 1.01 1.58 -14.09
N LEU A 90 0.08 0.99 -13.32
CA LEU A 90 -1.00 0.15 -13.86
C LEU A 90 -2.04 0.94 -14.66
N TYR A 91 -2.26 2.21 -14.31
CA TYR A 91 -3.12 3.10 -15.10
C TYR A 91 -2.47 3.46 -16.44
N VAL A 92 -1.19 3.82 -16.41
CA VAL A 92 -0.41 4.27 -17.57
C VAL A 92 -0.18 3.13 -18.55
N VAL A 93 0.31 1.97 -18.08
CA VAL A 93 0.68 0.84 -18.96
C VAL A 93 -0.49 0.38 -19.83
N GLN A 94 -1.70 0.31 -19.27
CA GLN A 94 -2.90 -0.05 -20.01
C GLN A 94 -3.18 0.92 -21.17
N ARG A 95 -3.01 2.22 -20.93
CA ARG A 95 -3.35 3.28 -21.90
C ARG A 95 -2.27 3.49 -22.93
N THR A 96 -1.01 3.29 -22.56
CA THR A 96 0.12 3.38 -23.48
C THR A 96 0.19 2.17 -24.41
N CYS A 97 -0.12 0.97 -23.90
CA CYS A 97 -0.16 -0.26 -24.71
C CYS A 97 -1.53 -0.50 -25.37
N ARG A 98 -2.56 0.27 -24.97
CA ARG A 98 -3.96 0.08 -25.38
C ARG A 98 -4.47 -1.33 -25.12
N ALA A 99 -4.05 -1.91 -24.00
CA ALA A 99 -4.36 -3.27 -23.58
C ALA A 99 -4.90 -3.28 -22.13
N ARG A 100 -5.78 -4.23 -21.83
CA ARG A 100 -6.23 -4.50 -20.46
C ARG A 100 -5.08 -5.17 -19.67
N LEU A 101 -5.04 -4.96 -18.35
CA LEU A 101 -4.05 -5.62 -17.47
C LEU A 101 -4.03 -7.14 -17.64
N PHE A 102 -2.82 -7.68 -17.72
CA PHE A 102 -2.55 -9.10 -17.80
C PHE A 102 -2.86 -9.86 -16.50
N GLY A 103 -3.12 -11.17 -16.59
CA GLY A 103 -3.22 -12.03 -15.41
C GLY A 103 -4.54 -11.98 -14.63
N GLY A 104 -5.59 -11.36 -15.19
CA GLY A 104 -6.93 -11.35 -14.60
C GLY A 104 -6.95 -10.70 -13.21
N ASP A 105 -7.21 -11.49 -12.17
CA ASP A 105 -7.26 -11.01 -10.78
C ASP A 105 -5.88 -10.78 -10.14
N LEU A 106 -4.79 -11.00 -10.88
CA LEU A 106 -3.43 -10.72 -10.41
C LEU A 106 -3.25 -9.27 -9.94
N ALA A 107 -3.91 -8.31 -10.60
CA ALA A 107 -3.91 -6.91 -10.18
C ALA A 107 -4.55 -6.70 -8.78
N TRP A 108 -5.58 -7.47 -8.45
CA TRP A 108 -6.20 -7.44 -7.12
C TRP A 108 -5.32 -8.13 -6.08
N PHE A 109 -4.64 -9.21 -6.44
CA PHE A 109 -3.64 -9.85 -5.58
C PHE A 109 -2.52 -8.87 -5.23
N VAL A 110 -1.96 -8.17 -6.22
CA VAL A 110 -0.92 -7.17 -5.99
C VAL A 110 -1.43 -6.07 -5.07
N PHE A 111 -2.63 -5.54 -5.32
CA PHE A 111 -3.23 -4.49 -4.48
C PHE A 111 -3.38 -4.93 -3.02
N TRP A 112 -4.08 -6.05 -2.76
CA TRP A 112 -4.33 -6.51 -1.39
C TRP A 112 -3.09 -7.06 -0.71
N GLY A 113 -2.21 -7.71 -1.46
CA GLY A 113 -0.92 -8.17 -0.97
C GLY A 113 -0.04 -7.01 -0.51
N TYR A 114 -0.06 -5.90 -1.26
CA TYR A 114 0.64 -4.68 -0.87
C TYR A 114 0.02 -4.02 0.37
N GLN A 115 -1.31 -3.98 0.48
CA GLN A 115 -1.96 -3.48 1.70
C GLN A 115 -1.60 -4.33 2.93
N LEU A 116 -1.55 -5.66 2.76
CA LEU A 116 -1.15 -6.57 3.84
C LEU A 116 0.30 -6.33 4.27
N PHE A 117 1.22 -6.14 3.31
CA PHE A 117 2.60 -5.74 3.59
C PHE A 117 2.67 -4.48 4.47
N ILE A 118 1.93 -3.42 4.09
CA ILE A 118 1.91 -2.15 4.84
C ILE A 118 1.43 -2.37 6.27
N VAL A 119 0.34 -3.12 6.47
CA VAL A 119 -0.23 -3.38 7.80
C VAL A 119 0.73 -4.21 8.65
N MET A 120 1.35 -5.24 8.08
CA MET A 120 2.35 -6.06 8.78
C MET A 120 3.55 -5.22 9.22
N ALA A 121 4.12 -4.40 8.33
CA ALA A 121 5.21 -3.51 8.67
C ALA A 121 4.81 -2.51 9.77
N ALA A 122 3.67 -1.85 9.62
CA ALA A 122 3.19 -0.86 10.59
C ALA A 122 3.00 -1.43 12.00
N THR A 123 2.39 -2.62 12.10
CA THR A 123 2.22 -3.31 13.39
C THR A 123 3.55 -3.78 13.96
N GLY A 124 4.47 -4.29 13.12
CA GLY A 124 5.82 -4.69 13.53
C GLY A 124 6.60 -3.54 14.17
N TYR A 125 6.60 -2.36 13.56
CA TYR A 125 7.31 -1.19 14.09
C TYR A 125 6.81 -0.75 15.46
N LEU A 126 5.49 -0.71 15.66
CA LEU A 126 4.89 -0.35 16.95
C LEU A 126 5.21 -1.37 18.03
N LEU A 127 5.35 -2.65 17.68
CA LEU A 127 5.77 -3.71 18.59
C LEU A 127 7.29 -3.71 18.85
N GLY A 128 8.07 -2.95 18.07
CA GLY A 128 9.53 -2.88 18.18
C GLY A 128 10.25 -3.99 17.42
N ILE A 129 9.58 -4.62 16.46
CA ILE A 129 10.11 -5.67 15.60
C ILE A 129 10.76 -4.98 14.38
N THR A 130 12.09 -4.89 14.36
CA THR A 130 12.82 -4.21 13.29
C THR A 130 14.26 -4.66 13.12
N GLU A 131 14.74 -4.71 11.88
CA GLU A 131 16.14 -4.98 11.55
C GLU A 131 17.09 -3.79 11.80
N SER A 132 16.56 -2.62 12.17
CA SER A 132 17.34 -1.37 12.39
C SER A 132 18.13 -0.89 11.15
N ARG A 133 17.75 -1.34 9.94
CA ARG A 133 18.28 -0.87 8.67
C ARG A 133 17.31 0.13 8.06
N GLU A 134 17.77 1.35 7.76
CA GLU A 134 16.87 2.38 7.22
C GLU A 134 16.27 1.95 5.88
N TYR A 135 14.96 2.14 5.73
CA TYR A 135 14.13 1.70 4.58
C TYR A 135 14.06 0.18 4.36
N ALA A 136 14.65 -0.61 5.24
CA ALA A 136 14.61 -2.07 5.30
C ALA A 136 14.33 -2.51 6.75
N GLU A 137 13.50 -1.74 7.45
CA GLU A 137 13.18 -1.98 8.84
C GLU A 137 12.28 -3.20 9.10
N PRO A 138 11.38 -3.65 8.19
CA PRO A 138 10.60 -4.86 8.41
C PRO A 138 11.49 -6.10 8.57
N GLU A 139 11.01 -7.10 9.30
CA GLU A 139 11.70 -8.38 9.42
C GLU A 139 11.51 -9.27 8.19
N TRP A 140 12.38 -10.27 8.07
CA TRP A 140 12.45 -11.26 6.98
C TRP A 140 11.11 -11.82 6.48
N TYR A 141 10.12 -12.04 7.35
CA TYR A 141 8.82 -12.60 6.94
C TYR A 141 7.99 -11.58 6.14
N VAL A 142 8.12 -10.29 6.47
CA VAL A 142 7.52 -9.19 5.71
C VAL A 142 8.24 -9.00 4.39
N ASP A 143 9.57 -9.18 4.37
CA ASP A 143 10.37 -9.09 3.14
C ASP A 143 10.06 -10.19 2.14
N ILE A 144 9.93 -11.44 2.60
CA ILE A 144 9.50 -12.56 1.75
C ILE A 144 8.13 -12.27 1.15
N TRP A 145 7.20 -11.79 1.98
CA TRP A 145 5.86 -11.45 1.50
C TRP A 145 5.89 -10.33 0.46
N LEU A 146 6.61 -9.24 0.73
CA LEU A 146 6.77 -8.15 -0.21
C LEU A 146 7.39 -8.65 -1.52
N THR A 147 8.40 -9.52 -1.44
CA THR A 147 9.06 -10.11 -2.62
C THR A 147 8.05 -10.86 -3.50
N ILE A 148 7.18 -11.68 -2.91
CA ILE A 148 6.12 -12.40 -3.66
C ILE A 148 5.19 -11.42 -4.37
N VAL A 149 4.74 -10.38 -3.66
CA VAL A 149 3.88 -9.33 -4.21
C VAL A 149 4.58 -8.58 -5.35
N TRP A 150 5.88 -8.31 -5.21
CA TRP A 150 6.67 -7.60 -6.21
C TRP A 150 6.91 -8.43 -7.47
N VAL A 151 7.16 -9.73 -7.34
CA VAL A 151 7.25 -10.65 -8.47
C VAL A 151 5.92 -10.74 -9.21
N ALA A 152 4.80 -10.82 -8.49
CA ALA A 152 3.47 -10.79 -9.09
C ALA A 152 3.22 -9.46 -9.83
N TYR A 153 3.63 -8.32 -9.26
CA TYR A 153 3.56 -7.02 -9.92
C TYR A 153 4.41 -6.97 -11.19
N LEU A 154 5.63 -7.53 -11.16
CA LEU A 154 6.49 -7.58 -12.35
C LEU A 154 5.85 -8.39 -13.48
N ILE A 155 5.30 -9.57 -13.16
CA ILE A 155 4.59 -10.42 -14.13
C ILE A 155 3.37 -9.69 -14.70
N LEU A 156 2.59 -9.02 -13.83
CA LEU A 156 1.44 -8.22 -14.22
C LEU A 156 1.83 -7.10 -15.19
N PHE A 157 2.87 -6.32 -14.85
CA PHE A 157 3.30 -5.17 -15.63
C PHE A 157 3.93 -5.58 -16.96
N LEU A 158 4.91 -6.51 -16.95
CA LEU A 158 5.57 -6.98 -18.17
C LEU A 158 4.62 -7.77 -19.06
N GLY A 159 3.74 -8.60 -18.49
CA GLY A 159 2.72 -9.31 -19.25
C GLY A 159 1.67 -8.40 -19.89
N THR A 160 1.52 -7.16 -19.42
CA THR A 160 0.66 -6.16 -20.09
C THR A 160 1.38 -5.49 -21.27
N ILE A 161 2.71 -5.50 -21.29
CA ILE A 161 3.53 -4.90 -22.36
C ILE A 161 3.77 -5.89 -23.50
N LEU A 162 4.01 -7.16 -23.18
CA LEU A 162 4.33 -8.25 -24.11
C LEU A 162 3.08 -8.77 -24.82
#